data_AF-A0A950G8P8-F1
#
_entry.id   AF-A0A950G8P8-F1
#
_cell.length_a   1.000
_cell.length_b   1.000
_cell.length_c   1.000
_cell.angle_alpha   90.00
_cell.angle_beta   90.00
_cell.angle_gamma   90.00
#
_symmetry.space_group_name_H-M   'P 1'
#
loop_
_entity.id
_entity.type
_entity.pdbx_description
1 polymer ?
#
loop_
_entity_poly.entity_id
_entity_poly.type
_entity_poly.pdbx_seq_one_letter_code
_entity_poly.pdbx_strand_id
1 'polypeptide(L)'
;MRIGRLTERRSIVVATLGITQTLAWGSTYYLPAIIADPVANDLGLSRALFFGIFSTALLLAGLLGPLAGRMIDKHGGRDVLAATNLAFAAGLVLLSSASGSWGSPPLGS
;
A
#
# COMPACT_ATOMS: atom_id res chain seq x y z
N MET A 1 -2.66 -37.43 23.90
CA MET A 1 -2.72 -35.95 24.08
C MET A 1 -1.74 -35.18 23.16
N ARG A 2 -1.58 -35.59 21.88
CA ARG A 2 -0.69 -34.92 20.88
C ARG A 2 -1.46 -34.32 19.71
N ILE A 3 -2.65 -34.86 19.44
CA ILE A 3 -3.53 -34.48 18.31
C ILE A 3 -4.23 -33.13 18.57
N GLY A 4 -4.66 -32.85 19.81
CA GLY A 4 -5.33 -31.58 20.17
C GLY A 4 -4.47 -30.33 19.99
N ARG A 5 -3.16 -30.40 20.25
CA ARG A 5 -2.22 -29.27 20.10
C ARG A 5 -1.95 -28.89 18.64
N LEU A 6 -2.06 -29.85 17.70
CA LEU A 6 -1.89 -29.57 16.27
C LEU A 6 -3.11 -28.85 15.70
N THR A 7 -4.31 -29.25 16.12
CA THR A 7 -5.56 -28.59 15.72
C THR A 7 -5.64 -27.17 16.29
N GLU A 8 -5.29 -26.98 17.57
CA GLU A 8 -5.27 -25.66 18.21
C GLU A 8 -4.28 -24.70 17.54
N ARG A 9 -3.04 -25.15 17.28
CA ARG A 9 -2.04 -24.35 16.54
C ARG A 9 -2.51 -23.99 15.13
N ARG A 10 -3.14 -24.94 14.42
CA ARG A 10 -3.68 -24.68 13.08
C ARG A 10 -4.80 -23.66 13.11
N SER A 11 -5.74 -23.75 14.06
CA SER A 11 -6.83 -22.80 14.21
C SER A 11 -6.33 -21.39 14.51
N ILE A 12 -5.31 -21.25 15.37
CA ILE A 12 -4.69 -19.94 15.66
C ILE A 12 -4.04 -19.36 14.39
N VAL A 13 -3.28 -20.17 13.64
CA VAL A 13 -2.68 -19.73 12.37
C VAL A 13 -3.73 -19.28 11.37
N VAL A 14 -4.80 -20.06 11.20
CA VAL A 14 -5.91 -19.73 10.27
C VAL A 14 -6.64 -18.46 10.70
N ALA A 15 -6.97 -18.32 11.99
CA ALA A 15 -7.65 -17.13 12.52
C ALA A 15 -6.76 -15.88 12.36
N THR A 16 -5.47 -15.99 12.69
CA THR A 16 -4.50 -14.90 12.55
C THR A 16 -4.35 -14.48 11.09
N LEU A 17 -4.22 -15.44 10.17
CA LEU A 17 -4.15 -15.17 8.73
C LEU A 17 -5.44 -14.55 8.21
N GLY A 18 -6.61 -15.05 8.63
CA GLY A 18 -7.90 -14.51 8.22
C GLY A 18 -8.08 -13.05 8.66
N ILE A 19 -7.77 -12.74 9.91
CA ILE A 19 -7.85 -11.37 10.46
C ILE A 19 -6.87 -10.45 9.74
N THR A 20 -5.60 -10.86 9.61
CA THR A 20 -4.57 -10.03 8.97
C THR A 20 -4.86 -9.81 7.48
N GLN A 21 -5.32 -10.81 6.75
CA GLN A 21 -5.77 -10.66 5.37
C GLN A 21 -6.97 -9.72 5.27
N THR A 22 -7.98 -9.88 6.12
CA THR A 22 -9.17 -9.01 6.11
C THR A 22 -8.79 -7.55 6.33
N LEU A 23 -7.93 -7.29 7.31
CA LEU A 23 -7.39 -5.95 7.56
C LEU A 23 -6.55 -5.46 6.38
N ALA A 24 -5.74 -6.31 5.76
CA ALA A 24 -4.93 -5.95 4.60
C ALA A 24 -5.80 -5.55 3.40
N TRP A 25 -6.80 -6.36 3.03
CA TRP A 25 -7.73 -6.04 1.94
C TRP A 25 -8.59 -4.82 2.27
N GLY A 26 -9.13 -4.74 3.49
CA GLY A 26 -9.90 -3.61 3.98
C GLY A 26 -9.13 -2.29 3.89
N SER A 27 -7.93 -2.27 4.45
CA SER A 27 -7.11 -1.06 4.49
C SER A 27 -6.59 -0.66 3.11
N THR A 28 -6.27 -1.63 2.25
CA THR A 28 -5.72 -1.33 0.93
C THR A 28 -6.77 -0.78 -0.03
N TYR A 29 -8.01 -1.28 0.00
CA TYR A 29 -9.02 -0.96 -1.01
C TYR A 29 -10.18 -0.10 -0.51
N TYR A 30 -10.60 -0.22 0.75
CA TYR A 30 -11.72 0.56 1.29
C TYR A 30 -11.27 1.87 1.92
N LEU A 31 -10.10 1.87 2.58
CA LEU A 31 -9.57 3.07 3.23
C LEU A 31 -9.44 4.27 2.26
N PRO A 32 -8.94 4.11 1.01
CA PRO A 32 -8.86 5.21 0.06
C PRO A 32 -10.21 5.87 -0.20
N ALA A 33 -11.31 5.10 -0.24
CA ALA A 33 -12.64 5.66 -0.45
C ALA A 33 -13.13 6.52 0.72
N ILE A 34 -12.73 6.15 1.95
CA ILE A 34 -13.07 6.86 3.19
C ILE A 34 -12.25 8.15 3.31
N ILE A 35 -10.95 8.11 2.99
CA ILE A 35 -10.05 9.27 3.17
C ILE A 35 -9.93 10.16 1.93
N ALA A 36 -10.52 9.77 0.78
CA ALA A 36 -10.39 10.50 -0.47
C ALA A 36 -10.80 11.98 -0.33
N ASP A 37 -11.95 12.25 0.31
CA ASP A 37 -12.47 13.60 0.44
C ASP A 37 -11.59 14.50 1.34
N PRO A 38 -11.22 14.10 2.57
CA PRO A 38 -10.34 14.93 3.41
C PRO A 38 -8.94 15.12 2.78
N VAL A 39 -8.34 14.06 2.22
CA VAL A 39 -7.01 14.16 1.60
C VAL A 39 -7.03 15.03 0.34
N ALA A 40 -8.08 14.92 -0.48
CA ALA A 40 -8.23 15.75 -1.67
C ALA A 40 -8.35 17.24 -1.30
N ASN A 41 -9.13 17.56 -0.26
CA ASN A 41 -9.27 18.92 0.23
C ASN A 41 -7.95 19.48 0.80
N ASP A 42 -7.25 18.71 1.64
CA ASP A 42 -5.99 19.13 2.25
C ASP A 42 -4.88 19.35 1.21
N LEU A 43 -4.90 18.60 0.11
CA LEU A 43 -3.91 18.69 -0.97
C LEU A 43 -4.35 19.57 -2.16
N GLY A 44 -5.56 20.12 -2.14
CA GLY A 44 -6.12 20.88 -3.27
C GLY A 44 -6.36 20.05 -4.54
N LEU A 45 -6.54 18.74 -4.41
CA LEU A 45 -6.77 17.81 -5.51
C LEU A 45 -8.27 17.63 -5.77
N SER A 46 -8.64 17.26 -7.00
CA SER A 46 -9.97 16.71 -7.27
C SER A 46 -10.04 15.24 -6.83
N ARG A 47 -11.22 14.77 -6.44
CA ARG A 47 -11.44 13.35 -6.09
C ARG A 47 -11.07 12.41 -7.24
N ALA A 48 -11.30 12.84 -8.49
CA ALA A 48 -10.91 12.10 -9.69
C ALA A 48 -9.38 11.95 -9.81
N LEU A 49 -8.61 13.01 -9.54
CA LEU A 49 -7.16 12.94 -9.54
C LEU A 49 -6.62 12.05 -8.41
N PHE A 50 -7.20 12.12 -7.21
CA PHE A 50 -6.84 11.24 -6.10
C PHE A 50 -6.96 9.76 -6.49
N PHE A 51 -8.12 9.37 -7.04
CA PHE A 51 -8.30 7.99 -7.50
C PHE A 51 -7.42 7.65 -8.71
N GLY A 52 -7.13 8.60 -9.60
CA GLY A 52 -6.18 8.40 -10.71
C GLY A 52 -4.77 8.06 -10.22
N ILE A 53 -4.27 8.79 -9.21
CA ILE A 53 -2.97 8.51 -8.58
C ILE A 53 -3.01 7.15 -7.87
N PHE A 54 -4.06 6.88 -7.10
CA PHE A 54 -4.23 5.60 -6.40
C PHE A 54 -4.25 4.41 -7.37
N SER A 55 -5.03 4.48 -8.46
CA SER A 55 -5.07 3.44 -9.50
C SER A 55 -3.71 3.26 -10.18
N THR A 56 -2.99 4.34 -10.44
CA THR A 56 -1.63 4.27 -11.00
C THR A 56 -0.69 3.54 -10.05
N ALA A 57 -0.77 3.80 -8.74
CA ALA A 57 0.01 3.09 -7.74
C ALA A 57 -0.31 1.59 -7.70
N LEU A 58 -1.60 1.20 -7.80
CA LEU A 58 -2.00 -0.21 -7.89
C LEU A 58 -1.45 -0.89 -9.14
N LEU A 59 -1.50 -0.22 -10.29
CA LEU A 59 -0.95 -0.74 -11.53
C LEU A 59 0.56 -0.98 -11.41
N LEU A 60 1.29 0.01 -10.87
CA LEU A 60 2.72 -0.11 -10.62
C LEU A 60 3.03 -1.27 -9.65
N ALA A 61 2.29 -1.41 -8.56
CA ALA A 61 2.46 -2.51 -7.62
C ALA A 61 2.28 -3.88 -8.29
N GLY A 62 1.26 -4.03 -9.15
CA GLY A 62 1.03 -5.25 -9.92
C GLY A 62 2.15 -5.55 -10.91
N LEU A 63 2.63 -4.54 -11.63
CA LEU A 63 3.72 -4.68 -12.61
C LEU A 63 5.07 -4.99 -11.95
N LEU A 64 5.31 -4.46 -10.76
CA LEU A 64 6.55 -4.68 -10.01
C LEU A 64 6.59 -6.05 -9.33
N GLY A 65 5.46 -6.73 -9.12
CA GLY A 65 5.39 -8.05 -8.47
C GLY A 65 6.31 -9.11 -9.09
N PRO A 66 6.20 -9.39 -10.41
CA PRO A 66 7.09 -10.34 -11.09
C PRO A 66 8.57 -9.92 -11.11
N LEU A 67 8.85 -8.62 -11.09
CA LEU A 67 10.23 -8.12 -11.00
C LEU A 67 10.79 -8.35 -9.59
N ALA A 68 10.02 -8.06 -8.55
CA ALA A 68 10.38 -8.30 -7.17
C ALA A 68 10.66 -9.78 -6.91
N GLY A 69 9.81 -10.69 -7.40
CA GLY A 69 10.03 -12.14 -7.32
C GLY A 69 11.36 -12.55 -7.97
N ARG A 70 11.60 -12.13 -9.21
CA ARG A 70 12.86 -12.41 -9.93
C ARG A 70 14.09 -11.85 -9.20
N MET A 71 13.98 -10.67 -8.61
CA MET A 71 15.09 -10.07 -7.85
C MET A 71 15.36 -10.81 -6.54
N ILE A 72 14.32 -11.29 -5.86
CA ILE A 72 14.45 -12.12 -4.65
C ILE A 72 15.13 -13.44 -5.00
N ASP A 73 14.72 -14.09 -6.10
CA ASP A 73 15.30 -15.36 -6.54
C ASP A 73 16.78 -15.21 -6.92
N LYS A 74 17.17 -14.06 -7.51
CA LYS A 74 18.54 -13.82 -8.00
C LYS A 74 19.51 -13.28 -6.95
N HIS A 75 19.07 -12.37 -6.07
CA HIS A 75 19.95 -11.65 -5.12
C HIS A 75 19.64 -12.00 -3.65
N GLY A 76 18.62 -12.80 -3.39
CA GLY A 76 18.14 -13.11 -2.05
C GLY A 76 17.21 -12.04 -1.47
N GLY A 77 16.34 -12.45 -0.54
CA GLY A 77 15.31 -11.57 0.03
C GLY A 77 15.86 -10.41 0.86
N ARG A 78 17.07 -10.53 1.43
CA ARG A 78 17.68 -9.51 2.29
C ARG A 78 18.01 -8.23 1.52
N ASP A 79 18.64 -8.35 0.36
CA ASP A 79 19.07 -7.20 -0.43
C ASP A 79 17.88 -6.49 -1.07
N VAL A 80 16.88 -7.25 -1.51
CA VAL A 80 15.61 -6.69 -2.02
C VAL A 80 14.88 -5.92 -0.92
N LEU A 81 14.80 -6.47 0.30
CA LEU A 81 14.17 -5.78 1.42
C LEU A 81 14.88 -4.47 1.79
N ALA A 82 16.22 -4.48 1.78
CA ALA A 82 17.01 -3.28 2.00
C ALA A 82 16.73 -2.22 0.92
N ALA A 83 16.70 -2.62 -0.36
CA ALA A 83 16.37 -1.73 -1.47
C ALA A 83 14.95 -1.15 -1.36
N THR A 84 13.95 -1.96 -1.01
CA THR A 84 12.58 -1.47 -0.82
C THR A 84 12.47 -0.49 0.35
N ASN A 85 13.21 -0.74 1.45
CA ASN A 85 13.24 0.19 2.58
C ASN A 85 13.91 1.52 2.21
N LEU A 86 14.98 1.50 1.42
CA LEU A 86 15.61 2.72 0.92
C LEU A 86 14.67 3.49 -0.02
N ALA A 87 13.98 2.81 -0.93
CA ALA A 87 12.98 3.42 -1.80
C ALA A 87 11.80 4.02 -0.99
N PHE A 88 11.34 3.31 0.04
CA PHE A 88 10.28 3.80 0.93
C PHE A 88 10.72 5.03 1.72
N ALA A 89 11.93 5.01 2.28
CA ALA A 89 12.50 6.15 2.98
C ALA A 89 12.63 7.37 2.05
N ALA A 90 13.12 7.17 0.82
CA ALA A 90 13.19 8.23 -0.19
C ALA A 90 11.79 8.79 -0.51
N GLY A 91 10.78 7.92 -0.65
CA GLY A 91 9.38 8.32 -0.83
C GLY A 91 8.84 9.17 0.32
N LEU A 92 9.18 8.83 1.57
CA LEU A 92 8.81 9.62 2.75
C LEU A 92 9.52 10.99 2.79
N VAL A 93 10.80 11.06 2.40
CA VAL A 93 11.51 12.33 2.28
C VAL A 93 10.91 13.22 1.18
N LEU A 94 10.53 12.62 0.05
CA LEU A 94 9.83 13.35 -1.00
C LEU A 94 8.46 13.84 -0.51
N LEU A 95 7.72 12.98 0.21
CA LEU A 95 6.41 13.35 0.77
C LEU A 95 6.54 14.46 1.82
N SER A 96 7.57 14.47 2.66
CA SER A 96 7.78 15.54 3.63
C SER A 96 8.12 16.89 2.96
N SER A 97 8.70 16.85 1.77
CA SER A 97 8.94 18.05 0.95
C SER A 97 7.73 18.51 0.14
N ALA A 98 6.67 17.70 0.08
CA ALA A 98 5.47 18.01 -0.69
C ALA A 98 4.72 19.19 -0.06
N SER A 99 4.91 20.37 -0.66
CA SER A 99 4.18 21.58 -0.32
C SER A 99 2.96 21.64 -1.25
N GLY A 100 1.75 21.56 -0.70
CA GLY A 100 0.49 21.55 -1.46
C GLY A 100 0.40 22.71 -2.44
N SER A 101 0.77 22.46 -3.70
CA SER A 101 0.78 23.44 -4.78
C SER A 101 0.29 22.86 -6.11
N TRP A 102 -0.03 21.57 -6.14
CA TRP A 102 -0.52 20.91 -7.35
C TRP A 102 -2.06 20.91 -7.40
N GLY A 103 -2.65 22.08 -7.66
CA GLY A 103 -4.09 22.16 -7.90
C GLY A 103 -4.74 23.47 -7.48
N SER A 104 -4.38 24.61 -8.09
CA SER A 104 -5.37 25.67 -8.24
C SER A 104 -6.47 25.14 -9.17
N PRO A 105 -7.73 25.02 -8.73
CA PRO A 105 -8.80 24.67 -9.66
C PRO A 105 -8.86 25.73 -10.76
N PRO A 106 -9.12 25.37 -12.04
CA PRO A 106 -9.46 26.38 -13.02
C PRO A 106 -10.71 27.11 -12.53
N LEU A 107 -10.58 28.42 -12.27
CA LEU A 107 -11.71 29.31 -12.07
C LEU A 107 -12.58 29.23 -13.33
N GLY A 108 -13.70 28.53 -13.22
CA GLY A 108 -14.67 28.37 -14.29
C GLY A 108 -16.09 28.40 -13.70
N SER A 109 -16.65 29.62 -13.70
CA SER A 109 -18.05 30.07 -13.51
C SER A 109 -18.98 29.24 -12.62
#